data_AF-A0A059G246-F1
#
_entry.id   AF-A0A059G246-F1
#
_cell.length_a   1.000
_cell.length_b   1.000
_cell.length_c   1.000
_cell.angle_alpha   90.00
_cell.angle_beta   90.00
_cell.angle_gamma   90.00
#
_symmetry.space_group_name_H-M   'P 1'
#
loop_
_entity.id
_entity.type
_entity.pdbx_description
1 polymer ?
#
loop_
_entity_poly.entity_id
_entity_poly.type
_entity_poly.pdbx_seq_one_letter_code
_entity_poly.pdbx_strand_id
1 'polypeptide(L)'
;MSCIQLGAFFDDVGAEILASDRTRKSFRDIFLAAFQRYRADAFLGKVFDRGEYEKLMRGHKDPRTRNHIDTEISEVTKLLKTLQADGSVRNIDPGIITALLQAIVLLFLNEDEFDVAVFPAMMELLVGLIADHVAVAGESSAFAIG
;
A
#
# COMPACT_ATOMS: atom_id res chain seq x y z
N MET A 1 4.01 20.15 8.41
CA MET A 1 5.15 19.43 7.81
C MET A 1 4.90 17.93 7.64
N SER A 2 3.72 17.37 7.97
CA SER A 2 3.47 15.92 7.94
C SER A 2 3.07 15.33 6.57
N CYS A 3 2.42 16.09 5.67
CA CYS A 3 1.95 15.55 4.38
C CYS A 3 3.06 15.26 3.35
N ILE A 4 4.25 15.87 3.47
CA ILE A 4 5.33 15.72 2.47
C ILE A 4 5.96 14.32 2.52
N GLN A 5 5.93 13.65 3.69
CA GLN A 5 6.60 12.36 3.86
C GLN A 5 5.75 11.17 3.41
N LEU A 6 4.42 11.31 3.31
CA LEU A 6 3.56 10.23 2.83
C LEU A 6 3.60 10.11 1.30
N GLY A 7 3.56 11.24 0.58
CA GLY A 7 3.78 11.26 -0.87
C GLY A 7 5.15 10.67 -1.24
N ALA A 8 6.20 11.06 -0.52
CA ALA A 8 7.55 10.49 -0.74
C ALA A 8 7.61 8.97 -0.48
N PHE A 9 6.87 8.46 0.49
CA PHE A 9 6.78 7.01 0.74
C PHE A 9 6.12 6.28 -0.44
N PHE A 10 5.02 6.81 -0.98
CA PHE A 10 4.36 6.21 -2.15
C PHE A 10 5.19 6.34 -3.43
N ASP A 11 5.92 7.44 -3.59
CA ASP A 11 6.88 7.65 -4.68
C ASP A 11 8.00 6.61 -4.63
N ASP A 12 8.58 6.37 -3.45
CA ASP A 12 9.63 5.37 -3.24
C ASP A 12 9.13 3.96 -3.56
N VAL A 13 7.93 3.60 -3.09
CA VAL A 13 7.31 2.30 -3.39
C VAL A 13 7.02 2.16 -4.89
N GLY A 14 6.51 3.22 -5.53
CA GLY A 14 6.26 3.25 -6.96
C GLY A 14 7.53 3.08 -7.80
N ALA A 15 8.60 3.76 -7.41
CA ALA A 15 9.92 3.64 -8.03
C ALA A 15 10.49 2.23 -7.87
N GLU A 16 10.33 1.62 -6.69
CA GLU A 16 10.78 0.26 -6.41
C GLU A 16 10.01 -0.77 -7.25
N ILE A 17 8.70 -0.62 -7.40
CA ILE A 17 7.89 -1.46 -8.30
C ILE A 17 8.38 -1.32 -9.74
N LEU A 18 8.63 -0.10 -10.21
CA LEU A 18 9.11 0.16 -11.57
C LEU A 18 10.51 -0.42 -11.82
N ALA A 19 11.37 -0.44 -10.80
CA ALA A 19 12.73 -0.98 -10.85
C ALA A 19 12.81 -2.50 -10.64
N SER A 20 11.74 -3.13 -10.15
CA SER A 20 11.68 -4.57 -9.88
C SER A 20 11.51 -5.40 -11.16
N ASP A 21 11.61 -6.72 -11.00
CA ASP A 21 11.24 -7.70 -12.03
C ASP A 21 9.72 -7.83 -12.23
N ARG A 22 8.90 -7.10 -11.44
CA ARG A 22 7.43 -7.02 -11.49
C ARG A 22 6.73 -8.38 -11.40
N THR A 23 7.40 -9.36 -10.80
CA THR A 23 6.82 -10.65 -10.45
C THR A 23 5.88 -10.55 -9.24
N ARG A 24 5.02 -11.56 -9.05
CA ARG A 24 4.19 -11.66 -7.83
C ARG A 24 5.02 -11.57 -6.56
N LYS A 25 6.19 -12.21 -6.59
CA LYS A 25 7.12 -12.21 -5.47
C LYS A 25 7.65 -10.80 -5.20
N SER A 26 8.11 -10.07 -6.22
CA SER A 26 8.58 -8.70 -5.98
C SER A 26 7.47 -7.76 -5.55
N PHE A 27 6.25 -7.85 -6.10
CA PHE A 27 5.11 -7.10 -5.57
C PHE A 27 4.87 -7.40 -4.09
N ARG A 28 4.82 -8.68 -3.71
CA ARG A 28 4.65 -9.10 -2.31
C ARG A 28 5.78 -8.57 -1.42
N ASP A 29 7.02 -8.76 -1.83
CA ASP A 29 8.22 -8.37 -1.08
C ASP A 29 8.29 -6.84 -0.91
N ILE A 30 7.97 -6.08 -1.96
CA ILE A 30 7.94 -4.60 -1.92
C ILE A 30 6.85 -4.13 -0.97
N PHE A 31 5.63 -4.67 -1.06
CA PHE A 31 4.55 -4.28 -0.15
C PHE A 31 4.92 -4.61 1.30
N LEU A 32 5.40 -5.83 1.58
CA LEU A 32 5.86 -6.22 2.91
C LEU A 32 7.00 -5.33 3.43
N ALA A 33 7.99 -5.03 2.58
CA ALA A 33 9.11 -4.16 2.93
C ALA A 33 8.67 -2.72 3.16
N ALA A 34 7.69 -2.22 2.41
CA ALA A 34 7.09 -0.91 2.64
C ALA A 34 6.42 -0.85 4.01
N PHE A 35 5.71 -1.91 4.42
CA PHE A 35 5.10 -2.00 5.75
C PHE A 35 6.13 -2.11 6.88
N GLN A 36 7.20 -2.88 6.69
CA GLN A 36 8.28 -2.95 7.68
C GLN A 36 9.00 -1.60 7.83
N ARG A 37 9.25 -0.89 6.72
CA ARG A 37 9.82 0.47 6.73
C ARG A 37 8.92 1.44 7.48
N TYR A 38 7.60 1.37 7.26
CA TYR A 38 6.63 2.15 8.02
C TYR A 38 6.75 1.88 9.54
N ARG A 39 6.78 0.61 9.95
CA ARG A 39 6.85 0.23 11.38
C ARG A 39 8.15 0.69 12.04
N ALA A 40 9.24 0.76 11.27
CA ALA A 40 10.54 1.20 11.74
C ALA A 40 10.67 2.73 11.83
N ASP A 41 9.80 3.49 11.14
CA ASP A 41 9.85 4.95 11.12
C ASP A 41 9.08 5.56 12.31
N ALA A 42 9.84 6.11 13.25
CA ALA A 42 9.32 6.74 14.47
C ALA A 42 8.50 8.03 14.21
N PHE A 43 8.65 8.67 13.05
CA PHE A 43 7.84 9.81 12.65
C PHE A 43 6.51 9.37 12.05
N LEU A 44 6.53 8.39 11.14
CA LEU A 44 5.30 7.83 10.57
C LEU A 44 4.44 7.21 11.68
N GLY A 45 5.03 6.42 12.58
CA GLY A 45 4.31 5.88 13.75
C GLY A 45 3.64 6.94 14.63
N LYS A 46 4.17 8.17 14.68
CA LYS A 46 3.58 9.30 15.44
C LYS A 46 2.50 10.07 14.66
N VAL A 47 2.70 10.27 13.36
CA VAL A 47 1.71 10.93 12.48
C VAL A 47 0.43 10.10 12.40
N PHE A 48 0.61 8.79 12.45
CA PHE A 48 -0.46 7.81 12.35
C PHE A 48 -0.96 7.26 13.67
N ASP A 49 -0.43 7.75 14.80
CA ASP A 49 -1.06 7.54 16.09
C ASP A 49 -2.51 8.05 15.99
N ARG A 50 -3.47 7.22 16.41
CA ARG A 50 -4.90 7.31 16.10
C ARG A 50 -5.46 8.72 16.28
N GLY A 51 -4.99 9.42 17.31
CA GLY A 51 -5.39 10.79 17.64
C GLY A 51 -4.89 11.86 16.66
N GLU A 52 -3.72 11.71 16.05
CA GLU A 52 -3.15 12.67 15.10
C GLU A 52 -3.64 12.41 13.68
N TYR A 53 -3.73 11.14 13.26
CA TYR A 53 -4.32 10.79 11.97
C TYR A 53 -5.79 11.20 11.88
N GLU A 54 -6.61 10.88 12.89
CA GLU A 54 -8.01 11.33 12.91
C GLU A 54 -8.13 12.87 12.91
N LYS A 55 -7.21 13.59 13.56
CA LYS A 55 -7.22 15.07 13.53
C LYS A 55 -6.85 15.60 12.14
N LEU A 56 -5.85 15.01 11.48
CA LEU A 56 -5.46 15.34 10.11
C LEU A 56 -6.61 15.01 9.12
N MET A 57 -7.30 13.90 9.34
CA MET A 57 -8.41 13.42 8.49
C MET A 57 -9.75 14.08 8.80
N ARG A 58 -9.99 14.60 10.00
CA ARG A 58 -11.11 15.55 10.22
C ARG A 58 -10.98 16.79 9.35
N GLY A 59 -9.75 17.11 8.90
CA GLY A 59 -9.44 18.07 7.86
C GLY A 59 -9.85 17.68 6.43
N HIS A 60 -10.46 16.52 6.16
CA HIS A 60 -10.98 16.16 4.82
C HIS A 60 -12.12 17.07 4.32
N LYS A 61 -12.66 17.94 5.18
CA LYS A 61 -13.55 19.04 4.76
C LYS A 61 -12.76 20.24 4.21
N ASP A 62 -11.45 20.30 4.42
CA ASP A 62 -10.55 21.26 3.79
C ASP A 62 -10.29 20.83 2.33
N PRO A 63 -10.62 21.67 1.34
CA PRO A 63 -10.34 21.42 -0.07
C PRO A 63 -8.88 21.04 -0.37
N ARG A 64 -7.91 21.51 0.43
CA ARG A 64 -6.48 21.22 0.22
C ARG A 64 -6.15 19.75 0.49
N THR A 65 -6.69 19.19 1.56
CA THR A 65 -6.49 17.78 1.94
C THR A 65 -7.15 16.85 0.91
N ARG A 66 -8.34 17.22 0.43
CA ARG A 66 -9.06 16.45 -0.60
C ARG A 66 -8.30 16.44 -1.93
N ASN A 67 -7.81 17.59 -2.37
CA ASN A 67 -7.04 17.72 -3.61
C ASN A 67 -5.73 16.90 -3.59
N HIS A 68 -5.12 16.75 -2.40
CA HIS A 68 -3.93 15.93 -2.24
C HIS A 68 -4.24 14.42 -2.38
N ILE A 69 -5.30 13.94 -1.74
CA ILE A 69 -5.76 12.54 -1.87
C ILE A 69 -6.14 12.22 -3.32
N ASP A 70 -6.84 13.15 -3.98
CA ASP A 70 -7.21 13.01 -5.39
C ASP A 70 -5.96 12.95 -6.29
N THR A 71 -4.88 13.65 -5.91
CA THR A 71 -3.59 13.62 -6.61
C THR A 71 -2.89 12.28 -6.41
N GLU A 72 -2.77 11.78 -5.18
CA GLU A 72 -2.18 10.47 -4.89
C GLU A 72 -2.92 9.34 -5.60
N ILE A 73 -4.26 9.34 -5.54
CA ILE A 73 -5.10 8.37 -6.25
C ILE A 73 -4.85 8.44 -7.76
N SER A 74 -4.73 9.66 -8.32
CA SER A 74 -4.46 9.88 -9.74
C SER A 74 -3.09 9.32 -10.17
N GLU A 75 -2.05 9.49 -9.34
CA GLU A 75 -0.70 9.01 -9.63
C GLU A 75 -0.59 7.49 -9.55
N VAL A 76 -1.14 6.88 -8.49
CA VAL A 76 -1.23 5.41 -8.38
C VAL A 76 -2.04 4.84 -9.55
N THR A 77 -3.14 5.48 -9.93
CA THR A 77 -3.96 5.08 -11.09
C THR A 77 -3.16 5.14 -12.40
N LYS A 78 -2.33 6.17 -12.61
CA LYS A 78 -1.48 6.28 -13.82
C LYS A 78 -0.40 5.19 -13.85
N LEU A 79 0.22 4.91 -12.71
CA LEU A 79 1.20 3.83 -12.59
C LEU A 79 0.55 2.49 -12.93
N LEU A 80 -0.60 2.18 -12.34
CA LEU A 80 -1.34 0.95 -12.60
C LEU A 80 -1.73 0.80 -14.07
N LYS A 81 -2.21 1.87 -14.72
CA LYS A 81 -2.50 1.84 -16.17
C LYS A 81 -1.25 1.53 -17.01
N THR A 82 -0.10 2.05 -16.60
CA THR A 82 1.19 1.76 -17.28
C THR A 82 1.55 0.28 -17.14
N LEU A 83 1.44 -0.26 -15.92
CA LEU A 83 1.70 -1.67 -15.62
C LEU A 83 0.67 -2.63 -16.23
N GLN A 84 -0.53 -2.16 -16.55
CA GLN A 84 -1.53 -2.94 -17.28
C GLN A 84 -1.27 -2.94 -18.78
N ALA A 85 -0.83 -1.81 -19.33
CA ALA A 85 -0.46 -1.69 -20.73
C ALA A 85 0.76 -2.55 -21.09
N ASP A 86 1.69 -2.74 -20.15
CA ASP A 86 2.86 -3.60 -20.32
C ASP A 86 2.62 -5.09 -19.97
N GLY A 87 1.43 -5.42 -19.43
CA GLY A 87 1.03 -6.78 -19.08
C GLY A 87 1.53 -7.30 -17.74
N SER A 88 2.23 -6.49 -16.93
CA SER A 88 2.74 -6.89 -15.61
C SER A 88 1.62 -6.99 -14.56
N VAL A 89 0.58 -6.17 -14.70
CA VAL A 89 -0.59 -6.13 -13.82
C VAL A 89 -1.83 -6.54 -14.60
N ARG A 90 -2.71 -7.32 -13.97
CA ARG A 90 -3.98 -7.76 -14.57
C ARG A 90 -4.84 -6.56 -14.92
N ASN A 91 -5.65 -6.72 -15.97
CA ASN A 91 -6.64 -5.75 -16.40
C ASN A 91 -7.86 -5.72 -15.45
N ILE A 92 -7.62 -5.27 -14.21
CA ILE A 92 -8.62 -4.96 -13.18
C ILE A 92 -8.80 -3.44 -13.17
N ASP A 93 -9.96 -2.93 -12.78
CA ASP A 93 -10.12 -1.49 -12.63
C ASP A 93 -9.02 -0.88 -11.71
N PRO A 94 -8.22 0.10 -12.18
CA PRO A 94 -7.15 0.70 -11.38
C PRO A 94 -7.64 1.36 -10.09
N GLY A 95 -8.88 1.86 -10.07
CA GLY A 95 -9.49 2.43 -8.88
C GLY A 95 -9.76 1.35 -7.82
N ILE A 96 -10.16 0.14 -8.23
CA ILE A 96 -10.30 -1.01 -7.32
C ILE A 96 -8.95 -1.39 -6.72
N ILE A 97 -7.89 -1.51 -7.52
CA ILE A 97 -6.55 -1.84 -7.01
C ILE A 97 -6.07 -0.75 -6.03
N THR A 98 -6.26 0.53 -6.39
CA THR A 98 -5.92 1.67 -5.52
C THR A 98 -6.67 1.60 -4.18
N ALA A 99 -7.98 1.31 -4.21
CA ALA A 99 -8.78 1.18 -3.00
C ALA A 99 -8.34 -0.01 -2.13
N LEU A 100 -7.92 -1.13 -2.74
CA LEU A 100 -7.37 -2.28 -2.00
C LEU A 100 -6.06 -1.90 -1.31
N LEU A 101 -5.15 -1.20 -1.98
CA LEU A 101 -3.90 -0.73 -1.39
C LEU A 101 -4.17 0.24 -0.22
N GLN A 102 -5.11 1.17 -0.39
CA GLN A 102 -5.55 2.06 0.68
C GLN A 102 -6.15 1.29 1.86
N ALA A 103 -6.96 0.26 1.62
CA ALA A 103 -7.53 -0.57 2.67
C ALA A 103 -6.45 -1.27 3.49
N ILE A 104 -5.38 -1.78 2.85
CA ILE A 104 -4.23 -2.38 3.56
C ILE A 104 -3.56 -1.34 4.46
N VAL A 105 -3.32 -0.13 3.94
CA VAL A 105 -2.74 0.96 4.73
C VAL A 105 -3.64 1.27 5.93
N LEU A 106 -4.95 1.44 5.73
CA LEU A 106 -5.89 1.72 6.80
C LEU A 106 -5.93 0.62 7.87
N LEU A 107 -5.90 -0.65 7.48
CA LEU A 107 -5.81 -1.77 8.42
C LEU A 107 -4.52 -1.70 9.24
N PHE A 108 -3.41 -1.32 8.62
CA PHE A 108 -2.15 -1.08 9.30
C PHE A 108 -2.26 0.03 10.35
N LEU A 109 -2.91 1.14 10.01
CA LEU A 109 -3.09 2.26 10.94
C LEU A 109 -3.95 1.92 12.16
N ASN A 110 -4.69 0.81 12.10
CA ASN A 110 -5.57 0.33 13.16
C ASN A 110 -5.08 -1.04 13.68
N GLU A 111 -3.77 -1.32 13.67
CA GLU A 111 -3.18 -2.57 14.19
C GLU A 111 -3.62 -2.85 15.65
N ASP A 112 -3.85 -1.79 16.45
CA ASP A 112 -4.29 -1.86 17.85
C ASP A 112 -5.71 -2.42 18.04
N GLU A 113 -6.53 -2.44 16.98
CA GLU A 113 -7.87 -3.04 16.98
C GLU A 113 -7.82 -4.56 16.73
N PHE A 114 -6.64 -5.13 16.48
CA PHE A 114 -6.43 -6.55 16.21
C PHE A 114 -5.59 -7.24 17.30
N ASP A 115 -5.66 -8.57 17.34
CA ASP A 115 -4.73 -9.36 18.15
C ASP A 115 -3.30 -9.20 17.60
N VAL A 116 -2.44 -8.59 18.40
CA VAL A 116 -1.02 -8.31 18.07
C VAL A 116 -0.26 -9.58 17.70
N ALA A 117 -0.63 -10.74 18.26
CA ALA A 117 0.02 -12.01 17.94
C ALA A 117 -0.34 -12.52 16.52
N VAL A 118 -1.51 -12.16 16.00
CA VAL A 118 -2.03 -12.68 14.73
C VAL A 118 -1.90 -11.64 13.60
N PHE A 119 -1.89 -10.36 13.94
CA PHE A 119 -1.88 -9.26 12.97
C PHE A 119 -0.77 -9.36 11.90
N PRO A 120 0.51 -9.66 12.24
CA PRO A 120 1.55 -9.79 11.23
C PRO A 120 1.26 -10.90 10.20
N ALA A 121 0.82 -12.07 10.66
CA ALA A 121 0.50 -13.20 9.79
C ALA A 121 -0.74 -12.93 8.92
N MET A 122 -1.75 -12.24 9.48
CA MET A 122 -2.93 -11.80 8.74
C MET A 122 -2.55 -10.83 7.62
N MET A 123 -1.71 -9.83 7.90
CA MET A 123 -1.27 -8.86 6.90
C MET A 123 -0.45 -9.52 5.80
N GLU A 124 0.44 -10.44 6.15
CA GLU A 124 1.21 -11.20 5.17
C GLU A 124 0.31 -12.00 4.23
N LEU A 125 -0.72 -12.65 4.77
CA LEU A 125 -1.71 -13.38 3.97
C LEU A 125 -2.51 -12.44 3.06
N LEU A 126 -3.01 -11.32 3.58
CA LEU A 126 -3.81 -10.34 2.82
C LEU A 126 -3.01 -9.76 1.66
N VAL A 127 -1.76 -9.35 1.91
CA VAL A 127 -0.86 -8.82 0.90
C VAL A 127 -0.53 -9.88 -0.16
N GLY A 128 -0.32 -11.12 0.26
CA GLY A 128 -0.11 -12.25 -0.65
C GLY A 128 -1.31 -12.45 -1.60
N LEU A 129 -2.53 -12.49 -1.05
CA LEU A 129 -3.76 -12.63 -1.83
C LEU A 129 -3.94 -11.50 -2.85
N ILE A 130 -3.65 -10.27 -2.44
CA ILE A 130 -3.74 -9.10 -3.33
C ILE A 130 -2.67 -9.17 -4.42
N ALA A 131 -1.41 -9.46 -4.08
CA ALA A 131 -0.34 -9.59 -5.05
C ALA A 131 -0.61 -10.70 -6.08
N ASP A 132 -1.11 -11.86 -5.64
CA ASP A 132 -1.46 -12.98 -6.52
C ASP A 132 -2.61 -12.66 -7.48
N HIS A 133 -3.56 -11.84 -7.02
CA HIS A 133 -4.70 -11.42 -7.81
C HIS A 133 -4.38 -10.24 -8.73
N VAL A 134 -3.47 -9.35 -8.36
CA VAL A 134 -3.12 -8.15 -9.12
C VAL A 134 -2.02 -8.41 -10.15
N ALA A 135 -0.98 -9.17 -9.82
CA ALA A 135 0.16 -9.38 -10.72
C ALA A 135 -0.06 -10.54 -11.71
N VAL A 136 0.45 -10.38 -12.93
CA VAL A 136 0.48 -11.43 -13.97
C VAL A 136 1.81 -12.19 -13.84
N ALA A 137 1.74 -13.51 -13.71
CA ALA A 137 2.81 -14.42 -13.29
C ALA A 137 4.23 -14.20 -13.85
N GLY A 138 5.22 -14.23 -12.94
CA GLY A 138 6.34 -15.18 -12.97
C GLY A 138 6.07 -16.26 -11.90
N GLU A 139 6.59 -17.48 -12.06
CA GLU A 139 6.14 -18.73 -11.40
C GLU A 139 5.87 -18.70 -9.88
N SER A 140 4.86 -19.50 -9.50
CA SER A 140 4.36 -19.77 -8.15
C SER A 140 5.24 -20.78 -7.40
N SER A 141 5.49 -20.57 -6.10
CA SER A 141 5.76 -21.59 -5.07
C SER A 141 6.18 -20.88 -3.77
N ALA A 142 5.65 -21.10 -2.56
CA ALA A 142 4.64 -22.03 -2.06
C ALA A 142 4.00 -21.41 -0.81
N PHE A 143 2.68 -21.45 -0.71
CA PHE A 143 2.02 -21.46 0.60
C PHE A 143 1.95 -22.93 1.02
N ALA A 144 2.95 -23.39 1.77
CA ALA A 144 2.83 -24.58 2.58
C ALA A 144 2.35 -24.11 3.96
N ILE A 145 1.05 -24.22 4.22
CA ILE A 145 0.54 -24.15 5.59
C ILE A 145 0.92 -25.49 6.22
N GLY A 146 1.93 -25.47 7.09
CA GLY A 146 2.27 -26.54 8.02
C GLY A 146 1.79 -26.19 9.40
#